data_AF-A0A815KZT6-F1
#
_entry.id   AF-A0A815KZT6-F1
#
_cell.length_a   1.000
_cell.length_b   1.000
_cell.length_c   1.000
_cell.angle_alpha   90.00
_cell.angle_beta   90.00
_cell.angle_gamma   90.00
#
_symmetry.space_group_name_H-M   'P 1'
#
loop_
_entity.id
_entity.type
_entity.pdbx_description
1 polymer ?
#
loop_
_entity_poly.entity_id
_entity_poly.type
_entity_poly.pdbx_seq_one_letter_code
_entity_poly.pdbx_strand_id
1 'polypeptide(L)'
;MKWKKGAKEGIVVAGGQGRGNTLTQLYYSLGLFVDTLGTVYVTDSWNHRVIRWIQGDNKQGTVIVGGNEKGAGANQLNGPIGLSFDQHGN
;
A
#
# COMPACT_ATOMS: atom_id res chain seq x y z
N MET A 1 -9.19 2.95 -4.13
CA MET A 1 -10.22 2.23 -4.94
C MET A 1 -9.92 2.46 -6.42
N LYS A 2 -10.37 1.55 -7.30
CA LYS A 2 -10.29 1.70 -8.76
C LYS A 2 -11.68 1.82 -9.36
N TRP A 3 -11.83 2.73 -10.31
CA TRP A 3 -13.08 2.97 -11.03
C TRP A 3 -12.86 2.72 -12.52
N LYS A 4 -13.81 2.04 -13.17
CA LYS A 4 -13.89 2.02 -14.63
C LYS A 4 -14.67 3.25 -15.10
N LYS A 5 -14.37 3.75 -16.30
CA LYS A 5 -15.11 4.88 -16.89
C LYS A 5 -16.61 4.53 -16.95
N GLY A 6 -17.46 5.37 -16.36
CA GLY A 6 -18.90 5.16 -16.31
C GLY A 6 -19.40 4.15 -15.25
N ALA A 7 -18.52 3.61 -14.40
CA ALA A 7 -18.94 2.71 -13.32
C ALA A 7 -19.68 3.48 -12.23
N LYS A 8 -20.73 2.84 -11.68
CA LYS A 8 -21.48 3.33 -10.51
C LYS A 8 -20.93 2.83 -9.18
N GLU A 9 -20.03 1.85 -9.22
CA GLU A 9 -19.38 1.27 -8.06
C GLU A 9 -17.87 1.14 -8.29
N GLY A 10 -17.10 1.34 -7.23
CA GLY A 10 -15.65 1.21 -7.21
C GLY A 10 -15.21 -0.17 -6.74
N ILE A 11 -14.06 -0.63 -7.22
CA ILE A 11 -13.42 -1.86 -6.76
C ILE A 11 -12.40 -1.48 -5.69
N VAL A 12 -12.49 -2.13 -4.51
CA VAL A 12 -11.44 -2.04 -3.49
C VAL A 12 -10.21 -2.78 -4.01
N VAL A 13 -9.08 -2.07 -4.10
CA VAL A 13 -7.80 -2.63 -4.59
C VAL A 13 -6.79 -2.78 -3.46
N ALA A 14 -6.85 -1.92 -2.45
CA ALA A 14 -5.97 -1.93 -1.29
C ALA A 14 -6.77 -1.62 -0.02
N GLY A 15 -6.49 -2.34 1.05
CA GLY A 15 -7.20 -2.23 2.33
C GLY A 15 -8.67 -2.67 2.25
N GLY A 16 -9.55 -1.92 2.92
CA GLY A 16 -11.00 -2.11 2.86
C GLY A 16 -11.62 -2.88 4.04
N GLN A 17 -10.81 -3.35 4.98
CA GLN A 17 -11.28 -4.00 6.23
C GLN A 17 -11.15 -3.08 7.46
N GLY A 18 -11.24 -1.77 7.24
CA GLY A 18 -11.10 -0.76 8.29
C GLY A 18 -9.65 -0.48 8.70
N ARG A 19 -9.51 0.23 9.83
CA ARG A 19 -8.22 0.63 10.40
C ARG A 19 -7.59 -0.53 11.17
N GLY A 20 -6.32 -0.82 10.90
CA GLY A 20 -5.57 -1.85 11.61
C GLY A 20 -4.25 -2.17 10.93
N ASN A 21 -3.58 -3.23 11.38
CA ASN A 21 -2.24 -3.62 10.95
C ASN A 21 -2.18 -4.97 10.20
N THR A 22 -3.32 -5.62 9.98
CA THR A 22 -3.38 -6.84 9.15
C THR A 22 -3.11 -6.51 7.68
N LEU A 23 -2.93 -7.53 6.84
CA LEU A 23 -2.64 -7.37 5.42
C LEU A 23 -3.85 -6.88 4.59
N THR A 24 -5.05 -6.83 5.18
CA THR A 24 -6.27 -6.30 4.55
C THR A 24 -6.65 -4.91 5.08
N GLN A 25 -5.82 -4.35 5.97
CA GLN A 25 -6.09 -3.09 6.67
C GLN A 25 -4.95 -2.10 6.44
N LEU A 26 -5.26 -0.82 6.62
CA LEU A 26 -4.34 0.30 6.55
C LEU A 26 -4.54 1.20 7.78
N TYR A 27 -3.52 1.95 8.16
CA TYR A 27 -3.54 2.91 9.25
C TYR A 27 -2.84 4.22 8.85
N TYR A 28 -3.65 5.27 8.63
CA TYR A 28 -3.19 6.63 8.27
C TYR A 28 -2.16 6.61 7.13
N SER A 29 -2.54 6.00 6.01
CA SER A 29 -1.73 6.01 4.79
C SER A 29 -1.66 7.40 4.19
N LEU A 30 -0.45 7.87 3.85
CA LEU A 30 -0.23 9.24 3.35
C LEU A 30 0.21 9.32 1.87
N GLY A 31 0.60 8.20 1.27
CA GLY A 31 1.10 8.13 -0.09
C GLY A 31 0.69 6.83 -0.78
N LEU A 32 0.47 6.94 -2.09
CA LEU A 32 0.22 5.79 -2.95
C LEU A 32 0.87 5.98 -4.32
N PHE A 33 1.27 4.87 -4.92
CA PHE A 33 1.77 4.80 -6.29
C PHE A 33 1.12 3.62 -7.01
N VAL A 34 0.93 3.74 -8.32
CA VAL A 34 0.40 2.66 -9.16
C VAL A 34 1.35 2.45 -10.33
N ASP A 35 1.87 1.25 -10.49
CA ASP A 35 2.74 0.91 -11.61
C ASP A 35 1.96 0.68 -12.91
N THR A 36 2.66 0.44 -14.01
CA THR A 36 2.07 0.18 -15.34
C THR A 36 1.31 -1.15 -15.41
N LEU A 37 1.56 -2.08 -14.51
CA LEU A 37 0.84 -3.35 -14.37
C LEU A 37 -0.43 -3.22 -13.51
N GLY A 38 -0.63 -2.06 -12.87
CA GLY A 38 -1.75 -1.79 -11.97
C GLY A 38 -1.52 -2.28 -10.54
N THR A 39 -0.29 -2.62 -10.15
CA THR A 39 0.09 -2.87 -8.76
C THR A 39 0.01 -1.57 -7.98
N VAL A 40 -0.66 -1.60 -6.84
CA VAL A 40 -0.81 -0.44 -5.95
C VAL A 40 0.16 -0.57 -4.80
N TYR A 41 0.98 0.44 -4.61
CA TYR A 41 1.92 0.57 -3.49
C TYR A 41 1.39 1.67 -2.56
N VAL A 42 1.38 1.40 -1.26
CA VAL A 42 0.87 2.34 -0.25
C VAL A 42 1.90 2.50 0.86
N THR A 43 2.21 3.74 1.23
CA THR A 43 2.85 4.02 2.52
C THR A 43 1.80 3.91 3.61
N ASP A 44 1.87 2.86 4.42
CA ASP A 44 0.98 2.64 5.55
C ASP A 44 1.63 3.23 6.80
N SER A 45 1.55 4.57 6.90
CA SER A 45 2.48 5.40 7.67
C SER A 45 2.50 5.07 9.16
N TRP A 46 1.33 4.82 9.76
CA TRP A 46 1.22 4.47 11.18
C TRP A 46 1.45 3.00 11.49
N ASN A 47 1.51 2.16 10.46
CA ASN A 47 2.04 0.80 10.58
C ASN A 47 3.52 0.72 10.16
N HIS A 48 4.16 1.85 9.86
CA HIS A 48 5.58 1.95 9.57
C HIS A 48 6.05 0.97 8.48
N ARG A 49 5.25 0.86 7.41
CA ARG A 49 5.49 -0.09 6.32
C ARG A 49 5.10 0.47 4.97
N VAL A 50 5.68 -0.11 3.93
CA VAL A 50 5.21 -0.02 2.56
C VAL A 50 4.62 -1.37 2.19
N ILE A 51 3.39 -1.35 1.69
CA ILE A 51 2.63 -2.56 1.38
C ILE A 51 2.08 -2.44 -0.05
N ARG A 52 2.23 -3.52 -0.83
CA ARG A 52 1.76 -3.59 -2.21
C ARG A 52 0.54 -4.49 -2.35
N TRP A 53 -0.34 -4.16 -3.28
CA TRP A 53 -1.47 -4.97 -3.72
C TRP A 53 -1.41 -5.19 -5.22
N ILE A 54 -1.45 -6.46 -5.61
CA ILE A 54 -1.54 -6.85 -7.02
C ILE A 54 -3.02 -7.02 -7.35
N GLN A 55 -3.45 -6.51 -8.51
CA GLN A 55 -4.83 -6.73 -8.97
C GLN A 55 -5.09 -8.24 -9.15
N GLY A 56 -6.16 -8.75 -8.53
CA GLY A 56 -6.56 -10.15 -8.63
C GLY A 56 -7.46 -10.56 -7.47
N ASP A 57 -7.70 -11.86 -7.31
CA ASP A 57 -8.59 -12.38 -6.26
C ASP A 57 -7.98 -12.31 -4.85
N ASN A 58 -6.66 -12.14 -4.75
CA ASN A 58 -5.99 -12.02 -3.47
C ASN A 58 -6.11 -10.59 -2.91
N LYS A 59 -7.13 -10.35 -2.08
CA LYS A 59 -7.43 -9.03 -1.48
C LYS A 59 -6.50 -8.65 -0.31
N GLN A 60 -5.38 -9.35 -0.14
CA GLN A 60 -4.39 -9.09 0.91
C GLN A 60 -3.15 -8.44 0.33
N GLY A 61 -2.59 -7.48 1.07
CA GLY A 61 -1.36 -6.81 0.69
C GLY A 61 -0.14 -7.64 1.06
N THR A 62 0.99 -7.31 0.45
CA THR A 62 2.31 -7.86 0.78
C THR A 62 3.20 -6.73 1.27
N VAL A 63 3.72 -6.84 2.49
CA VAL A 63 4.72 -5.88 2.99
C VAL A 63 5.99 -6.03 2.17
N ILE A 64 6.50 -4.94 1.62
CA ILE A 64 7.72 -4.93 0.81
C ILE A 64 8.88 -4.19 1.47
N VAL A 65 8.58 -3.25 2.38
CA VAL A 65 9.58 -2.52 3.16
C VAL A 65 8.98 -2.19 4.54
N GLY A 66 9.76 -2.29 5.61
CA GLY A 66 9.31 -1.96 6.97
C GLY A 66 8.41 -3.04 7.60
N GLY A 67 7.52 -2.61 8.49
CA GLY A 67 6.57 -3.49 9.18
C GLY A 67 7.09 -4.21 10.43
N ASN A 68 8.30 -3.86 10.88
CA ASN A 68 8.93 -4.41 12.10
C ASN A 68 9.10 -3.31 13.16
N GLU A 69 7.99 -2.66 13.52
CA GLU A 69 7.97 -1.46 14.35
C GLU A 69 8.67 -0.24 13.74
N LYS A 70 8.44 0.91 14.39
CA LYS A 70 9.16 2.15 14.11
C LYS A 70 10.65 1.99 14.39
N GLY A 71 11.51 2.42 13.47
CA GLY A 71 12.93 2.53 13.76
C GLY A 71 13.80 2.88 12.57
N ALA A 72 15.12 2.75 12.78
CA ALA A 72 16.17 3.03 11.80
C ALA A 72 16.99 1.79 11.42
N GLY A 73 16.57 0.60 11.87
CA GLY A 73 17.17 -0.66 11.42
C GLY A 73 16.90 -0.91 9.94
N ALA A 74 17.69 -1.79 9.32
CA ALA A 74 17.63 -2.07 7.88
C ALA A 74 16.23 -2.47 7.35
N ASN A 75 15.40 -3.08 8.20
CA ASN A 75 14.04 -3.52 7.86
C ASN A 75 12.96 -2.72 8.62
N GLN A 76 13.27 -1.51 9.07
CA GLN A 76 12.36 -0.61 9.79
C GLN A 76 12.15 0.69 9.02
N LEU A 77 10.96 1.26 9.18
CA LEU A 77 10.65 2.61 8.73
C LEU A 77 10.13 3.41 9.91
N ASN A 78 10.04 4.73 9.75
CA ASN A 78 9.44 5.61 10.74
C ASN A 78 8.52 6.60 10.03
N GLY A 79 7.24 6.25 9.95
CA GLY A 79 6.22 7.11 9.35
C GLY A 79 6.51 7.45 7.88
N PRO A 80 6.65 6.47 6.97
CA PRO A 80 6.84 6.77 5.55
C PRO A 80 5.67 7.61 5.03
N ILE A 81 5.94 8.68 4.30
CA ILE A 81 4.92 9.62 3.79
C ILE A 81 4.78 9.51 2.28
N GLY A 82 5.90 9.62 1.56
CA GLY A 82 5.95 9.58 0.11
C GLY A 82 6.61 8.30 -0.41
N LEU A 83 6.21 7.91 -1.61
CA LEU A 83 6.85 6.87 -2.42
C LEU A 83 7.03 7.45 -3.83
N SER A 84 8.22 7.31 -4.37
CA SER A 84 8.50 7.51 -5.79
C SER A 84 9.27 6.32 -6.30
N PHE A 85 9.06 5.97 -7.56
CA PHE A 85 9.81 4.94 -8.24
C PHE A 85 10.68 5.58 -9.32
N ASP A 86 11.83 4.97 -9.59
CA ASP A 86 12.65 5.34 -10.75
C ASP A 86 12.01 4.87 -12.07
N GLN A 87 12.65 5.19 -13.21
CA GLN A 87 12.17 4.79 -14.54
C GLN A 87 12.13 3.26 -14.76
N HIS A 88 12.78 2.49 -13.90
CA HIS A 88 12.81 1.02 -13.91
C HIS A 88 11.81 0.42 -12.93
N GLY A 89 11.08 1.25 -12.16
CA GLY A 89 10.12 0.77 -11.17
C GLY A 89 10.76 0.31 -9.86
N ASN A 90 11.94 0.84 -9.50
CA ASN A 90 12.57 0.64 -8.19
C ASN A 90 12.25 1.74 -7.20
#